data_AF-A0AAV7H6A4-F1
#
_entry.id   AF-A0AAV7H6A4-F1
#
_cell.length_a   1.000
_cell.length_b   1.000
_cell.length_c   1.000
_cell.angle_alpha   90.00
_cell.angle_beta   90.00
_cell.angle_gamma   90.00
#
_symmetry.space_group_name_H-M   'P 1'
#
loop_
_entity.id
_entity.type
_entity.pdbx_description
1 polymer ?
#
loop_
_entity_poly.entity_id
_entity_poly.type
_entity_poly.pdbx_seq_one_letter_code
_entity_poly.pdbx_strand_id
1 'polypeptide(L)'
;MRTIQQGCFSELRTGSCNERADMVTKLSSRCSHGSPNLMKHHKNRVYFNKRVNYSFLATDHAKLSWSSLTECRKYFIPVLCNQHGTEYNLDDSSPLMNGYPSGSSQKDKRKLVGVLTDGLHHTSARNELTKLALPAIVGQAFDPVAQLLETAFIGRLGPVELAAAGVSVSIFNIISKLFNVPLLSVTTSFVAEEISKDADKASQKGYLAKKKPSQNIVEKLVLPSVSTALLLASIIGAVEALALFMGAGAFLNMMGISRISPMRRAAQQFLSLRALGAPAVVVSLAIQGVFRGFKDTKTPLVCVGFGNLSSIIFLPLFAYSFGLGITGAAIATVASQYITTFLLIWSLSKRAIILPPRIQELQFGGYVKSGGLLLGRTLSVLITMTLGTSMAARLGPLAMAAHQICLQIWLAVSLLSDALALSAQALIASSYAKFDYKRVKEITHCVLKTGLLTGIALAIILFVSFGNIAELFTKDVELLNIVRTGVVFVSASQPINALAFIFDGLHYGVSDFAYSAYSMMAVAVISSAVLLYAPPRFAINGVWCGLTLFMTLRMAAGFMR
;
A
#
# COMPACT_ATOMS: atom_id res chain seq x y z
N MET A 1 -38.67 12.32 -31.85
CA MET A 1 -37.67 12.89 -30.90
C MET A 1 -36.23 12.40 -31.09
N ARG A 2 -35.94 11.33 -31.85
CA ARG A 2 -34.55 10.91 -32.15
C ARG A 2 -33.93 11.57 -33.39
N THR A 3 -34.73 12.08 -34.33
CA THR A 3 -34.25 12.77 -35.53
C THR A 3 -33.88 14.25 -35.30
N ILE A 4 -34.45 14.90 -34.27
CA ILE A 4 -34.10 16.27 -33.86
C ILE A 4 -32.79 16.30 -33.03
N GLN A 5 -32.43 15.19 -32.37
CA GLN A 5 -31.21 15.10 -31.57
C GLN A 5 -29.94 14.88 -32.40
N GLN A 6 -30.03 14.32 -33.62
CA GLN A 6 -28.85 14.09 -34.46
C GLN A 6 -28.44 15.33 -35.26
N GLY A 7 -29.39 16.17 -35.73
CA GLY A 7 -29.07 17.43 -36.41
C GLY A 7 -28.43 18.49 -35.49
N CYS A 8 -28.80 18.50 -34.22
CA CYS A 8 -28.29 19.50 -33.25
C CYS A 8 -26.84 19.22 -32.79
N PHE A 9 -26.32 17.99 -32.99
CA PHE A 9 -24.96 17.62 -32.59
C PHE A 9 -23.92 17.76 -33.71
N SER A 10 -24.34 17.82 -34.99
CA SER A 10 -23.41 18.03 -36.12
C SER A 10 -22.91 19.49 -36.20
N GLU A 11 -23.71 20.48 -35.79
CA GLU A 11 -23.32 21.90 -35.81
C GLU A 11 -22.33 22.28 -34.69
N LEU A 12 -22.28 21.50 -33.60
CA LEU A 12 -21.35 21.72 -32.48
C LEU A 12 -19.88 21.45 -32.83
N ARG A 13 -19.60 20.87 -33.99
CA ARG A 13 -18.24 20.50 -34.40
C ARG A 13 -17.53 21.59 -35.21
N THR A 14 -18.25 22.59 -35.75
CA THR A 14 -17.71 23.57 -36.72
C THR A 14 -17.71 25.04 -36.29
N GLY A 15 -18.30 25.40 -35.14
CA GLY A 15 -18.37 26.81 -34.66
C GLY A 15 -17.28 27.24 -33.66
N SER A 16 -17.09 28.56 -33.53
CA SER A 16 -16.14 29.26 -32.64
C SER A 16 -16.52 29.14 -31.14
N CYS A 17 -15.57 29.30 -30.19
CA CYS A 17 -15.77 29.12 -28.73
C CYS A 17 -16.95 29.96 -28.19
N ASN A 18 -17.18 31.16 -28.75
CA ASN A 18 -18.28 32.06 -28.37
C ASN A 18 -19.66 31.54 -28.80
N GLU A 19 -19.78 30.94 -30.00
CA GLU A 19 -21.05 30.40 -30.49
C GLU A 19 -21.47 29.16 -29.70
N ARG A 20 -20.51 28.34 -29.25
CA ARG A 20 -20.78 27.16 -28.41
C ARG A 20 -21.28 27.53 -27.02
N ALA A 21 -20.76 28.60 -26.41
CA ALA A 21 -21.20 29.07 -25.11
C ALA A 21 -22.65 29.62 -25.17
N ASP A 22 -23.00 30.36 -26.22
CA ASP A 22 -24.34 30.93 -26.39
C ASP A 22 -25.40 29.83 -26.65
N MET A 23 -25.02 28.78 -27.40
CA MET A 23 -25.90 27.63 -27.69
C MET A 23 -26.18 26.77 -26.44
N VAL A 24 -25.17 26.55 -25.58
CA VAL A 24 -25.33 25.85 -24.29
C VAL A 24 -26.20 26.65 -23.33
N THR A 25 -26.10 27.98 -23.35
CA THR A 25 -26.93 28.88 -22.53
C THR A 25 -28.39 28.88 -22.99
N LYS A 26 -28.66 28.87 -24.31
CA LYS A 26 -30.01 28.71 -24.88
C LYS A 26 -30.63 27.33 -24.64
N LEU A 27 -29.82 26.27 -24.57
CA LEU A 27 -30.29 24.91 -24.24
C LEU A 27 -30.60 24.74 -22.74
N SER A 28 -29.84 25.42 -21.88
CA SER A 28 -30.09 25.49 -20.43
C SER A 28 -31.39 26.24 -20.13
N SER A 29 -31.65 27.37 -20.78
CA SER A 29 -32.85 28.18 -20.56
C SER A 29 -34.14 27.48 -21.01
N ARG A 30 -34.10 26.70 -22.11
CA ARG A 30 -35.25 25.88 -22.55
C ARG A 30 -35.59 24.73 -21.61
N CYS A 31 -34.65 24.24 -20.80
CA CYS A 31 -34.94 23.20 -19.79
C CYS A 31 -35.57 23.77 -18.50
N SER A 32 -35.41 25.07 -18.23
CA SER A 32 -35.86 25.70 -16.98
C SER A 32 -37.30 26.22 -17.02
N HIS A 33 -37.96 26.28 -18.19
CA HIS A 33 -39.32 26.82 -18.34
C HIS A 33 -40.41 25.79 -18.67
N GLY A 34 -40.27 24.54 -18.21
CA GLY A 34 -41.32 23.52 -18.31
C GLY A 34 -42.02 23.25 -16.96
N SER A 35 -43.26 23.74 -16.82
CA SER A 35 -44.36 23.44 -15.87
C SER A 35 -44.12 22.64 -14.56
N PRO A 36 -44.75 23.03 -13.44
CA PRO A 36 -44.48 22.49 -12.11
C PRO A 36 -45.29 21.21 -11.85
N ASN A 37 -44.80 20.04 -12.26
CA ASN A 37 -45.20 18.75 -11.69
C ASN A 37 -44.32 17.65 -12.29
N LEU A 38 -43.19 17.31 -11.67
CA LEU A 38 -42.55 15.98 -11.79
C LEU A 38 -41.33 15.83 -10.84
N MET A 39 -41.55 15.35 -9.61
CA MET A 39 -40.49 14.72 -8.80
C MET A 39 -40.07 13.40 -9.46
N LYS A 40 -39.24 13.41 -10.51
CA LYS A 40 -38.68 12.16 -11.10
C LYS A 40 -37.51 12.33 -12.10
N HIS A 41 -36.56 13.26 -11.90
CA HIS A 41 -35.44 13.38 -12.87
C HIS A 41 -34.03 13.68 -12.30
N HIS A 42 -33.62 13.04 -11.20
CA HIS A 42 -32.21 13.13 -10.75
C HIS A 42 -31.22 12.28 -11.59
N LYS A 43 -31.67 11.15 -12.17
CA LYS A 43 -30.80 10.22 -12.93
C LYS A 43 -30.41 10.72 -14.33
N ASN A 44 -31.27 11.50 -15.00
CA ASN A 44 -31.00 12.02 -16.35
C ASN A 44 -30.09 13.25 -16.37
N ARG A 45 -30.09 14.06 -15.30
CA ARG A 45 -29.21 15.24 -15.16
C ARG A 45 -27.74 14.83 -15.03
N VAL A 46 -27.46 13.73 -14.32
CA VAL A 46 -26.12 13.15 -14.19
C VAL A 46 -25.64 12.56 -15.52
N TYR A 47 -26.53 11.90 -16.28
CA TYR A 47 -26.20 11.35 -17.60
C TYR A 47 -25.88 12.45 -18.63
N PHE A 48 -26.59 13.57 -18.59
CA PHE A 48 -26.35 14.72 -19.46
C PHE A 48 -25.00 15.39 -19.14
N ASN A 49 -24.70 15.64 -17.85
CA ASN A 49 -23.40 16.17 -17.43
C ASN A 49 -22.23 15.23 -17.75
N LYS A 50 -22.44 13.90 -17.66
CA LYS A 50 -21.41 12.92 -18.03
C LYS A 50 -21.10 12.96 -19.53
N ARG A 51 -22.11 13.06 -20.40
CA ARG A 51 -21.89 13.10 -21.86
C ARG A 51 -21.25 14.40 -22.33
N VAL A 52 -21.61 15.54 -21.76
CA VAL A 52 -20.99 16.83 -22.11
C VAL A 52 -19.50 16.84 -21.73
N ASN A 53 -19.11 16.24 -20.60
CA ASN A 53 -17.71 16.06 -20.22
C ASN A 53 -16.93 15.12 -21.17
N TYR A 54 -17.55 14.05 -21.66
CA TYR A 54 -16.89 13.12 -22.60
C TYR A 54 -16.67 13.74 -23.99
N SER A 55 -17.56 14.62 -24.46
CA SER A 55 -17.41 15.29 -25.76
C SER A 55 -16.27 16.32 -25.78
N PHE A 56 -15.94 16.93 -24.63
CA PHE A 56 -14.90 17.96 -24.52
C PHE A 56 -13.49 17.39 -24.26
N LEU A 57 -13.40 16.17 -23.71
CA LEU A 57 -12.13 15.45 -23.49
C LEU A 57 -11.62 14.71 -24.74
N ALA A 58 -12.41 14.66 -25.82
CA ALA A 58 -12.06 13.98 -27.07
C ALA A 58 -11.47 14.90 -28.15
N THR A 59 -11.18 16.18 -27.83
CA THR A 59 -10.51 17.09 -28.78
C THR A 59 -9.01 16.84 -28.80
N ASP A 60 -8.53 16.45 -29.98
CA ASP A 60 -7.16 16.11 -30.33
C ASP A 60 -6.16 17.18 -29.84
N HIS A 61 -5.21 16.78 -28.99
CA HIS A 61 -4.29 17.66 -28.25
C HIS A 61 -3.20 18.32 -29.12
N ALA A 62 -3.27 18.23 -30.45
CA ALA A 62 -2.15 18.55 -31.34
C ALA A 62 -2.12 19.99 -31.90
N LYS A 63 -3.11 20.86 -31.68
CA LYS A 63 -3.17 22.19 -32.35
C LYS A 63 -3.77 23.38 -31.55
N LEU A 64 -3.57 23.50 -30.24
CA LEU A 64 -3.94 24.75 -29.53
C LEU A 64 -2.81 25.29 -28.63
N SER A 65 -2.52 26.60 -28.79
CA SER A 65 -1.55 27.32 -27.96
C SER A 65 -2.12 27.62 -26.57
N TRP A 66 -1.25 27.59 -25.55
CA TRP A 66 -1.60 27.73 -24.14
C TRP A 66 -2.38 29.01 -23.77
N SER A 67 -2.32 30.07 -24.57
CA SER A 67 -3.00 31.35 -24.31
C SER A 67 -4.52 31.28 -24.52
N SER A 68 -5.01 30.46 -25.45
CA SER A 68 -6.44 30.39 -25.80
C SER A 68 -7.27 29.52 -24.83
N LEU A 69 -6.62 28.56 -24.14
CA LEU A 69 -7.24 27.74 -23.08
C LEU A 69 -7.51 28.54 -21.79
N THR A 70 -6.66 29.52 -21.48
CA THR A 70 -6.85 30.39 -20.31
C THR A 70 -8.00 31.39 -20.49
N GLU A 71 -8.31 31.75 -21.74
CA GLU A 71 -9.31 32.77 -22.05
C GLU A 71 -10.74 32.21 -22.03
N CYS A 72 -11.00 31.01 -22.60
CA CYS A 72 -12.31 30.36 -22.46
C CYS A 72 -12.59 29.92 -20.99
N ARG A 73 -11.57 29.76 -20.12
CA ARG A 73 -11.75 29.42 -18.69
C ARG A 73 -12.19 30.61 -17.83
N LYS A 74 -11.88 31.85 -18.23
CA LYS A 74 -12.26 33.07 -17.50
C LYS A 74 -13.74 33.42 -17.62
N TYR A 75 -14.39 33.08 -18.73
CA TYR A 75 -15.80 33.42 -18.96
C TYR A 75 -16.79 32.43 -18.32
N PHE A 76 -16.38 31.21 -17.97
CA PHE A 76 -17.32 30.16 -17.51
C PHE A 76 -17.52 30.07 -15.98
N ILE A 77 -16.64 30.70 -15.19
CA ILE A 77 -16.69 30.63 -13.71
C ILE A 77 -17.79 31.53 -13.08
N PRO A 78 -18.14 32.71 -13.60
CA PRO A 78 -19.15 33.56 -12.95
C PRO A 78 -20.58 33.03 -13.05
N VAL A 79 -20.90 32.18 -14.04
CA VAL A 79 -22.29 31.75 -14.31
C VAL A 79 -22.75 30.60 -13.40
N LEU A 80 -21.83 29.87 -12.76
CA LEU A 80 -22.16 28.72 -11.89
C LEU A 80 -22.26 29.06 -10.39
N CYS A 81 -21.74 30.21 -9.95
CA CYS A 81 -21.67 30.54 -8.52
C CYS A 81 -22.85 31.34 -7.95
N ASN A 82 -23.82 31.77 -8.77
CA ASN A 82 -24.84 32.73 -8.30
C ASN A 82 -26.23 32.12 -7.95
N GLN A 83 -26.31 30.89 -7.45
CA GLN A 83 -27.62 30.28 -7.16
C GLN A 83 -27.81 29.52 -5.84
N HIS A 84 -26.92 29.56 -4.85
CA HIS A 84 -27.19 28.94 -3.53
C HIS A 84 -26.84 29.87 -2.36
N GLY A 85 -27.86 30.43 -1.73
CA GLY A 85 -27.79 31.13 -0.44
C GLY A 85 -29.19 31.29 0.14
N THR A 86 -29.71 30.25 0.79
CA THR A 86 -30.95 30.31 1.59
C THR A 86 -30.63 30.73 3.02
N GLU A 87 -31.38 31.73 3.48
CA GLU A 87 -31.40 32.33 4.81
C GLU A 87 -31.59 31.32 5.94
N TYR A 88 -30.90 31.54 7.06
CA TYR A 88 -31.34 31.11 8.39
C TYR A 88 -31.31 32.33 9.32
N ASN A 89 -32.50 32.72 9.76
CA ASN A 89 -32.74 33.74 10.79
C ASN A 89 -32.24 33.26 12.15
N LEU A 90 -31.54 34.13 12.88
CA LEU A 90 -31.35 34.05 14.32
C LEU A 90 -31.62 35.46 14.87
N ASP A 91 -32.66 35.54 15.69
CA ASP A 91 -33.23 36.75 16.27
C ASP A 91 -32.28 37.53 17.18
N ASP A 92 -32.53 38.84 17.19
CA ASP A 92 -31.97 39.87 18.06
C ASP A 92 -32.16 39.59 19.55
N SER A 93 -31.09 39.79 20.33
CA SER A 93 -31.14 40.43 21.66
C SER A 93 -29.73 40.70 22.20
N SER A 94 -29.37 41.99 22.24
CA SER A 94 -28.31 42.57 23.08
C SER A 94 -28.88 42.85 24.50
N PRO A 95 -28.13 43.16 25.60
CA PRO A 95 -26.93 44.01 25.64
C PRO A 95 -25.84 43.73 26.73
N LEU A 96 -24.83 44.62 26.76
CA LEU A 96 -23.84 44.98 27.81
C LEU A 96 -22.45 44.32 27.81
N MET A 97 -21.42 45.07 27.34
CA MET A 97 -20.42 45.73 28.22
C MET A 97 -19.37 46.49 27.37
N ASN A 98 -19.17 47.77 27.74
CA ASN A 98 -18.19 48.72 27.20
C ASN A 98 -16.77 48.47 27.77
N GLY A 99 -15.71 48.84 27.01
CA GLY A 99 -14.45 49.32 27.61
C GLY A 99 -13.11 48.99 26.91
N TYR A 100 -12.52 50.01 26.24
CA TYR A 100 -11.07 50.22 25.91
C TYR A 100 -10.37 49.47 24.75
N PRO A 101 -9.31 50.06 24.14
CA PRO A 101 -9.36 51.23 23.27
C PRO A 101 -8.94 50.91 21.83
N SER A 102 -9.39 51.78 20.93
CA SER A 102 -9.05 51.89 19.50
C SER A 102 -7.54 52.05 19.26
N GLY A 103 -6.90 51.04 18.65
CA GLY A 103 -5.50 51.14 18.25
C GLY A 103 -4.88 49.84 17.74
N SER A 104 -5.54 49.10 16.85
CA SER A 104 -4.85 48.04 16.07
C SER A 104 -5.38 48.02 14.65
N SER A 105 -4.46 48.16 13.69
CA SER A 105 -4.75 48.20 12.26
C SER A 105 -5.57 46.98 11.85
N GLN A 106 -6.61 47.16 11.03
CA GLN A 106 -7.45 46.08 10.47
C GLN A 106 -6.63 45.04 9.68
N LYS A 107 -5.37 45.37 9.36
CA LYS A 107 -4.36 44.50 8.77
C LYS A 107 -3.76 43.53 9.80
N ASP A 108 -3.55 43.97 11.04
CA ASP A 108 -3.04 43.15 12.14
C ASP A 108 -4.11 42.21 12.67
N LYS A 109 -5.38 42.63 12.73
CA LYS A 109 -6.50 41.73 13.07
C LYS A 109 -6.69 40.65 12.02
N ARG A 110 -6.54 40.95 10.72
CA ARG A 110 -6.60 39.94 9.65
C ARG A 110 -5.39 38.99 9.66
N LYS A 111 -4.18 39.50 9.95
CA LYS A 111 -2.99 38.67 10.16
C LYS A 111 -3.15 37.75 11.38
N LEU A 112 -3.61 38.29 12.51
CA LEU A 112 -3.79 37.56 13.75
C LEU A 112 -4.89 36.49 13.59
N VAL A 113 -6.03 36.84 12.99
CA VAL A 113 -7.08 35.87 12.65
C VAL A 113 -6.53 34.82 11.69
N GLY A 114 -5.83 35.19 10.61
CA GLY A 114 -5.23 34.23 9.68
C GLY A 114 -4.21 33.29 10.34
N VAL A 115 -3.38 33.79 11.26
CA VAL A 115 -2.43 32.98 12.05
C VAL A 115 -3.17 32.06 13.03
N LEU A 116 -4.29 32.51 13.61
CA LEU A 116 -5.13 31.69 14.49
C LEU A 116 -5.93 30.63 13.71
N THR A 117 -6.50 30.94 12.55
CA THR A 117 -7.20 29.96 11.71
C THR A 117 -6.22 28.95 11.13
N ASP A 118 -5.05 29.39 10.64
CA ASP A 118 -4.01 28.46 10.18
C ASP A 118 -3.52 27.60 11.35
N GLY A 119 -3.32 28.15 12.55
CA GLY A 119 -2.95 27.40 13.75
C GLY A 119 -3.99 26.35 14.17
N LEU A 120 -5.28 26.68 14.11
CA LEU A 120 -6.40 25.76 14.42
C LEU A 120 -6.53 24.65 13.36
N HIS A 121 -6.40 24.97 12.07
CA HIS A 121 -6.43 23.98 10.98
C HIS A 121 -5.22 23.04 11.01
N HIS A 122 -4.02 23.56 11.30
CA HIS A 122 -2.79 22.78 11.41
C HIS A 122 -2.80 21.84 12.63
N THR A 123 -3.43 22.27 13.73
CA THR A 123 -3.62 21.46 14.94
C THR A 123 -4.65 20.35 14.71
N SER A 124 -5.70 20.61 13.92
CA SER A 124 -6.68 19.59 13.51
C SER A 124 -6.03 18.50 12.64
N ALA A 125 -5.25 18.87 11.60
CA ALA A 125 -4.61 17.89 10.72
C ALA A 125 -3.62 16.99 11.49
N ARG A 126 -2.83 17.58 12.40
CA ARG A 126 -1.89 16.83 13.24
C ARG A 126 -2.60 15.86 14.17
N ASN A 127 -3.68 16.30 14.83
CA ASN A 127 -4.44 15.45 15.75
C ASN A 127 -5.19 14.31 15.04
N GLU A 128 -5.68 14.54 13.83
CA GLU A 128 -6.26 13.48 12.99
C GLU A 128 -5.20 12.47 12.57
N LEU A 129 -4.03 12.94 12.12
CA LEU A 129 -2.91 12.10 11.73
C LEU A 129 -2.44 11.22 12.90
N THR A 130 -2.25 11.78 14.11
CA THR A 130 -1.79 10.98 15.26
C THR A 130 -2.83 9.97 15.73
N LYS A 131 -4.12 10.31 15.70
CA LYS A 131 -5.21 9.38 16.04
C LYS A 131 -5.30 8.18 15.10
N LEU A 132 -4.93 8.35 13.83
CA LEU A 132 -4.91 7.27 12.83
C LEU A 132 -3.60 6.49 12.84
N ALA A 133 -2.47 7.19 12.98
CA ALA A 133 -1.16 6.58 12.92
C ALA A 133 -0.87 5.70 14.14
N LEU A 134 -1.22 6.12 15.36
CA LEU A 134 -0.87 5.39 16.56
C LEU A 134 -1.46 3.96 16.60
N PRO A 135 -2.75 3.73 16.31
CA PRO A 135 -3.29 2.38 16.20
C PRO A 135 -2.69 1.57 15.03
N ALA A 136 -2.41 2.22 13.90
CA ALA A 136 -1.81 1.57 12.74
C ALA A 136 -0.39 1.07 13.04
N ILE A 137 0.40 1.88 13.76
CA ILE A 137 1.74 1.53 14.24
C ILE A 137 1.67 0.29 15.13
N VAL A 138 0.82 0.30 16.16
CA VAL A 138 0.68 -0.83 17.09
C VAL A 138 0.22 -2.10 16.36
N GLY A 139 -0.73 -1.96 15.44
CA GLY A 139 -1.25 -3.08 14.65
C GLY A 139 -0.22 -3.69 13.70
N GLN A 140 0.73 -2.90 13.19
CA GLN A 140 1.75 -3.35 12.23
C GLN A 140 3.07 -3.75 12.88
N ALA A 141 3.32 -3.36 14.13
CA ALA A 141 4.58 -3.64 14.83
C ALA A 141 4.79 -5.13 15.15
N PHE A 142 3.73 -5.93 15.22
CA PHE A 142 3.84 -7.36 15.55
C PHE A 142 4.71 -8.13 14.55
N ASP A 143 4.52 -7.88 13.26
CA ASP A 143 5.20 -8.65 12.20
C ASP A 143 6.71 -8.40 12.18
N PRO A 144 7.22 -7.16 12.19
CA PRO A 144 8.65 -6.92 12.29
C PRO A 144 9.28 -7.39 13.59
N VAL A 145 8.56 -7.29 14.71
CA VAL A 145 9.09 -7.78 16.00
C VAL A 145 9.29 -9.29 15.93
N ALA A 146 8.33 -10.03 15.38
CA ALA A 146 8.48 -11.47 15.17
C ALA A 146 9.67 -11.79 14.24
N GLN A 147 9.84 -11.03 13.16
CA GLN A 147 10.97 -11.21 12.24
C GLN A 147 12.34 -10.87 12.85
N LEU A 148 12.42 -9.84 13.69
CA LEU A 148 13.63 -9.50 14.45
C LEU A 148 13.99 -10.62 15.40
N LEU A 149 13.02 -11.13 16.16
CA LEU A 149 13.23 -12.26 17.07
C LEU A 149 13.66 -13.51 16.32
N GLU A 150 13.01 -13.84 15.20
CA GLU A 150 13.40 -14.98 14.35
C GLU A 150 14.85 -14.87 13.89
N THR A 151 15.23 -13.69 13.41
CA THR A 151 16.59 -13.42 12.96
C THR A 151 17.59 -13.48 14.11
N ALA A 152 17.22 -13.02 15.32
CA ALA A 152 18.07 -13.07 16.49
C ALA A 152 18.29 -14.50 16.99
N PHE A 153 17.24 -15.32 17.02
CA PHE A 153 17.35 -16.73 17.38
C PHE A 153 18.17 -17.52 16.36
N ILE A 154 18.02 -17.26 15.06
CA ILE A 154 18.87 -17.91 14.05
C ILE A 154 20.32 -17.40 14.14
N GLY A 155 20.52 -16.11 14.39
CA GLY A 155 21.85 -15.52 14.53
C GLY A 155 22.68 -16.11 15.68
N ARG A 156 22.01 -16.56 16.75
CA ARG A 156 22.64 -17.25 17.87
C ARG A 156 23.03 -18.71 17.60
N LEU A 157 22.51 -19.32 16.53
CA LEU A 157 22.99 -20.62 16.08
C LEU A 157 24.38 -20.51 15.43
N GLY A 158 24.59 -19.44 14.67
CA GLY A 158 25.87 -19.13 14.04
C GLY A 158 25.75 -18.21 12.83
N PRO A 159 26.88 -17.63 12.37
CA PRO A 159 26.91 -16.73 11.22
C PRO A 159 26.55 -17.47 9.90
N VAL A 160 26.94 -18.74 9.77
CA VAL A 160 26.67 -19.51 8.56
C VAL A 160 25.18 -19.82 8.42
N GLU A 161 24.53 -20.16 9.53
CA GLU A 161 23.11 -20.46 9.64
C GLU A 161 22.28 -19.21 9.34
N LEU A 162 22.68 -18.06 9.90
CA LEU A 162 22.01 -16.79 9.64
C LEU A 162 22.13 -16.35 8.18
N ALA A 163 23.31 -16.49 7.59
CA ALA A 163 23.53 -16.21 6.17
C ALA A 163 22.66 -17.12 5.28
N ALA A 164 22.63 -18.43 5.61
CA ALA A 164 21.83 -19.41 4.91
C ALA A 164 20.33 -19.10 4.97
N ALA A 165 19.81 -18.76 6.15
CA ALA A 165 18.43 -18.37 6.34
C ALA A 165 18.09 -17.07 5.58
N GLY A 166 18.95 -16.05 5.67
CA GLY A 166 18.74 -14.77 5.00
C GLY A 166 18.60 -14.89 3.47
N VAL A 167 19.52 -15.63 2.83
CA VAL A 167 19.43 -15.85 1.37
C VAL A 167 18.19 -16.68 1.01
N SER A 168 17.89 -17.71 1.79
CA SER A 168 16.74 -18.58 1.54
C SER A 168 15.41 -17.82 1.69
N VAL A 169 15.29 -16.96 2.70
CA VAL A 169 14.12 -16.10 2.90
C VAL A 169 13.99 -15.09 1.75
N SER A 170 15.09 -14.53 1.26
CA SER A 170 15.07 -13.62 0.10
C SER A 170 14.57 -14.33 -1.17
N ILE A 171 15.08 -15.54 -1.46
CA ILE A 171 14.60 -16.38 -2.58
C ILE A 171 13.11 -16.72 -2.42
N PHE A 172 12.71 -17.18 -1.22
CA PHE A 172 11.31 -17.49 -0.94
C PHE A 172 10.44 -16.25 -1.17
N ASN A 173 10.83 -15.09 -0.65
CA ASN A 173 10.06 -13.85 -0.75
C ASN A 173 9.88 -13.37 -2.19
N ILE A 174 10.92 -13.40 -3.03
CA ILE A 174 10.78 -12.95 -4.42
C ILE A 174 9.89 -13.89 -5.24
N ILE A 175 10.07 -15.19 -5.10
CA ILE A 175 9.26 -16.19 -5.81
C ILE A 175 7.81 -16.14 -5.31
N SER A 176 7.62 -16.15 -3.99
CA SER A 176 6.30 -16.16 -3.38
C SER A 176 5.53 -14.88 -3.71
N LYS A 177 6.15 -13.70 -3.59
CA LYS A 177 5.46 -12.43 -3.92
C LYS A 177 5.19 -12.26 -5.41
N LEU A 178 5.99 -12.86 -6.30
CA LEU A 178 5.73 -12.84 -7.74
C LEU A 178 4.40 -13.51 -8.08
N PHE A 179 4.08 -14.64 -7.44
CA PHE A 179 2.81 -15.36 -7.68
C PHE A 179 1.66 -14.86 -6.80
N ASN A 180 1.94 -14.43 -5.58
CA ASN A 180 0.91 -14.14 -4.59
C ASN A 180 0.29 -12.74 -4.70
N VAL A 181 1.03 -11.72 -5.12
CA VAL A 181 0.48 -10.36 -5.25
C VAL A 181 -0.62 -10.27 -6.32
N PRO A 182 -0.47 -10.88 -7.51
CA PRO A 182 -1.56 -10.96 -8.48
C PRO A 182 -2.76 -11.71 -7.92
N LEU A 183 -2.53 -12.87 -7.29
CA LEU A 183 -3.57 -13.72 -6.75
C LEU A 183 -4.42 -13.01 -5.68
N LEU A 184 -3.78 -12.30 -4.75
CA LEU A 184 -4.44 -11.51 -3.72
C LEU A 184 -5.34 -10.43 -4.33
N SER A 185 -4.84 -9.71 -5.33
CA SER A 185 -5.57 -8.63 -6.01
C SER A 185 -6.79 -9.18 -6.74
N VAL A 186 -6.60 -10.27 -7.49
CA VAL A 186 -7.65 -10.96 -8.24
C VAL A 186 -8.74 -11.49 -7.30
N THR A 187 -8.35 -12.15 -6.20
CA THR A 187 -9.28 -12.71 -5.22
C THR A 187 -10.12 -11.62 -4.55
N THR A 188 -9.48 -10.51 -4.16
CA THR A 188 -10.16 -9.38 -3.51
C THR A 188 -11.22 -8.77 -4.41
N SER A 189 -10.89 -8.54 -5.69
CA SER A 189 -11.82 -7.95 -6.66
C SER A 189 -13.02 -8.86 -6.95
N PHE A 190 -12.80 -10.16 -7.17
CA PHE A 190 -13.90 -11.09 -7.47
C PHE A 190 -14.89 -11.22 -6.32
N VAL A 191 -14.37 -11.36 -5.09
CA VAL A 191 -15.23 -11.47 -3.91
C VAL A 191 -16.01 -10.16 -3.69
N ALA A 192 -15.37 -9.00 -3.85
CA ALA A 192 -16.05 -7.71 -3.73
C ALA A 192 -17.15 -7.51 -4.80
N GLU A 193 -16.91 -7.97 -6.04
CA GLU A 193 -17.86 -7.90 -7.14
C GLU A 193 -19.08 -8.81 -6.91
N GLU A 194 -18.85 -10.05 -6.47
CA GLU A 194 -19.93 -11.02 -6.20
C GLU A 194 -20.86 -10.54 -5.08
N ILE A 195 -20.30 -10.00 -4.00
CA ILE A 195 -21.08 -9.43 -2.89
C ILE A 195 -21.89 -8.23 -3.36
N SER A 196 -21.33 -7.38 -4.23
CA SER A 196 -22.04 -6.22 -4.77
C SER A 196 -23.23 -6.65 -5.65
N LYS A 197 -23.04 -7.67 -6.49
CA LYS A 197 -24.11 -8.24 -7.34
C LYS A 197 -25.22 -8.89 -6.51
N ASP A 198 -24.87 -9.60 -5.45
CA ASP A 198 -25.88 -10.23 -4.59
C ASP A 198 -26.62 -9.22 -3.71
N ALA A 199 -25.96 -8.15 -3.26
CA ALA A 199 -26.62 -7.02 -2.61
C ALA A 199 -27.62 -6.31 -3.56
N ASP A 200 -27.26 -6.12 -4.83
CA ASP A 200 -28.16 -5.54 -5.83
C ASP A 200 -29.37 -6.46 -6.10
N LYS A 201 -29.16 -7.78 -6.23
CA LYS A 201 -30.25 -8.76 -6.39
C LYS A 201 -31.16 -8.83 -5.16
N ALA A 202 -30.59 -8.76 -3.95
CA ALA A 202 -31.35 -8.75 -2.70
C ALA A 202 -32.17 -7.45 -2.56
N SER A 203 -31.60 -6.31 -2.96
CA SER A 203 -32.29 -5.02 -3.00
C SER A 203 -33.41 -5.02 -4.05
N GLN A 204 -33.20 -5.68 -5.20
CA GLN A 204 -34.21 -5.83 -6.26
C GLN A 204 -35.33 -6.82 -5.88
N LYS A 205 -35.02 -7.89 -5.13
CA LYS A 205 -36.02 -8.80 -4.54
C LYS A 205 -36.72 -8.20 -3.32
N GLY A 206 -36.07 -7.30 -2.58
CA GLY A 206 -36.62 -6.59 -1.42
C GLY A 206 -37.78 -5.65 -1.74
N TYR A 207 -37.90 -5.19 -2.99
CA TYR A 207 -39.10 -4.47 -3.46
C TYR A 207 -40.34 -5.39 -3.64
N LEU A 208 -40.17 -6.72 -3.66
CA LEU A 208 -41.25 -7.70 -3.81
C LEU A 208 -41.60 -8.47 -2.53
N ALA A 209 -40.81 -8.37 -1.46
CA ALA A 209 -41.01 -9.17 -0.24
C ALA A 209 -40.98 -8.33 1.05
N LYS A 210 -42.14 -7.81 1.43
CA LYS A 210 -42.39 -7.19 2.74
C LYS A 210 -43.00 -8.23 3.70
N LYS A 211 -42.19 -8.98 4.45
CA LYS A 211 -42.47 -9.81 5.68
C LYS A 211 -41.29 -10.77 5.87
N LYS A 212 -40.64 -11.02 7.02
CA LYS A 212 -40.92 -10.98 8.47
C LYS A 212 -39.59 -10.72 9.23
N PRO A 213 -39.59 -10.33 10.52
CA PRO A 213 -38.39 -10.28 11.34
C PRO A 213 -38.11 -11.68 11.91
N SER A 214 -37.02 -12.31 11.49
CA SER A 214 -36.62 -13.62 12.02
C SER A 214 -35.11 -13.72 12.16
N GLN A 215 -34.69 -13.61 13.42
CA GLN A 215 -33.53 -14.22 14.09
C GLN A 215 -32.12 -14.00 13.49
N ASN A 216 -31.18 -13.70 14.39
CA ASN A 216 -29.73 -13.59 14.18
C ASN A 216 -29.10 -14.93 13.74
N ILE A 217 -29.49 -15.44 12.57
CA ILE A 217 -28.76 -16.48 11.86
C ILE A 217 -27.80 -15.69 10.97
N VAL A 218 -26.50 -15.76 11.25
CA VAL A 218 -25.48 -15.31 10.31
C VAL A 218 -25.68 -16.12 9.03
N GLU A 219 -26.40 -15.56 8.07
CA GLU A 219 -26.68 -16.18 6.78
C GLU A 219 -25.32 -16.39 6.10
N LYS A 220 -24.84 -17.64 6.10
CA LYS A 220 -23.53 -17.94 5.51
C LYS A 220 -23.61 -17.63 4.03
N LEU A 221 -22.74 -16.73 3.57
CA LEU A 221 -22.68 -16.36 2.16
C LEU A 221 -22.25 -17.58 1.33
N VAL A 222 -23.07 -17.95 0.36
CA VAL A 222 -22.78 -19.02 -0.61
C VAL A 222 -22.02 -18.40 -1.77
N LEU A 223 -20.68 -18.38 -1.68
CA LEU A 223 -19.82 -17.71 -2.65
C LEU A 223 -18.98 -18.76 -3.40
N PRO A 224 -19.42 -19.26 -4.57
CA PRO A 224 -18.62 -20.15 -5.40
C PRO A 224 -17.25 -19.58 -5.77
N SER A 225 -17.09 -18.24 -5.84
CA SER A 225 -15.79 -17.60 -6.09
C SER A 225 -14.76 -17.84 -4.99
N VAL A 226 -15.21 -18.07 -3.75
CA VAL A 226 -14.30 -18.37 -2.63
C VAL A 226 -13.70 -19.77 -2.80
N SER A 227 -14.50 -20.76 -3.22
CA SER A 227 -13.98 -22.11 -3.44
C SER A 227 -13.05 -22.18 -4.64
N THR A 228 -13.31 -21.44 -5.72
CA THR A 228 -12.41 -21.39 -6.89
C THR A 228 -11.10 -20.68 -6.55
N ALA A 229 -11.15 -19.58 -5.79
CA ALA A 229 -9.96 -18.89 -5.31
C ALA A 229 -9.09 -19.79 -4.42
N LEU A 230 -9.71 -20.55 -3.51
CA LEU A 230 -8.99 -21.50 -2.65
C LEU A 230 -8.37 -22.67 -3.42
N LEU A 231 -9.08 -23.21 -4.42
CA LEU A 231 -8.55 -24.26 -5.28
C LEU A 231 -7.35 -23.74 -6.10
N LEU A 232 -7.50 -22.57 -6.72
CA LEU A 232 -6.43 -21.94 -7.48
C LEU A 232 -5.22 -21.63 -6.59
N ALA A 233 -5.44 -21.10 -5.40
CA ALA A 233 -4.38 -20.85 -4.41
C ALA A 233 -3.65 -22.13 -4.00
N SER A 234 -4.39 -23.23 -3.82
CA SER A 234 -3.79 -24.53 -3.47
C SER A 234 -2.94 -25.08 -4.61
N ILE A 235 -3.39 -24.97 -5.87
CA ILE A 235 -2.64 -25.40 -7.05
C ILE A 235 -1.38 -24.55 -7.22
N ILE A 236 -1.51 -23.22 -7.17
CA ILE A 236 -0.37 -22.29 -7.28
C ILE A 236 0.63 -22.56 -6.15
N GLY A 237 0.15 -22.71 -4.92
CA GLY A 237 1.00 -22.99 -3.77
C GLY A 237 1.73 -24.33 -3.87
N ALA A 238 1.09 -25.38 -4.41
CA ALA A 238 1.73 -26.66 -4.66
C ALA A 238 2.80 -26.56 -5.76
N VAL A 239 2.52 -25.84 -6.85
CA VAL A 239 3.49 -25.57 -7.92
C VAL A 239 4.68 -24.75 -7.39
N GLU A 240 4.42 -23.73 -6.57
CA GLU A 240 5.45 -22.91 -5.93
C GLU A 240 6.33 -23.76 -4.99
N ALA A 241 5.72 -24.62 -4.16
CA ALA A 241 6.43 -25.53 -3.29
C ALA A 241 7.34 -26.48 -4.08
N LEU A 242 6.82 -27.07 -5.16
CA LEU A 242 7.58 -27.98 -6.01
C LEU A 242 8.74 -27.25 -6.71
N ALA A 243 8.48 -26.05 -7.26
CA ALA A 243 9.49 -25.22 -7.91
C ALA A 243 10.60 -24.80 -6.93
N LEU A 244 10.25 -24.38 -5.72
CA LEU A 244 11.23 -24.03 -4.68
C LEU A 244 12.02 -25.25 -4.20
N PHE A 245 11.36 -26.39 -4.01
CA PHE A 245 12.00 -27.61 -3.51
C PHE A 245 13.00 -28.18 -4.53
N MET A 246 12.57 -28.36 -5.79
CA MET A 246 13.43 -28.87 -6.87
C MET A 246 14.43 -27.83 -7.34
N GLY A 247 14.04 -26.56 -7.37
CA GLY A 247 14.84 -25.43 -7.85
C GLY A 247 15.79 -24.85 -6.81
N ALA A 248 15.77 -25.30 -5.55
CA ALA A 248 16.60 -24.73 -4.47
C ALA A 248 18.08 -24.60 -4.85
N GLY A 249 18.62 -25.64 -5.50
CA GLY A 249 20.00 -25.62 -6.01
C GLY A 249 20.22 -24.55 -7.09
N ALA A 250 19.32 -24.42 -8.06
CA ALA A 250 19.42 -23.44 -9.14
C ALA A 250 19.27 -22.00 -8.63
N PHE A 251 18.32 -21.75 -7.73
CA PHE A 251 18.11 -20.41 -7.16
C PHE A 251 19.30 -19.96 -6.30
N LEU A 252 19.92 -20.86 -5.54
CA LEU A 252 21.14 -20.53 -4.79
C LEU A 252 22.33 -20.23 -5.72
N ASN A 253 22.44 -20.91 -6.87
CA ASN A 253 23.44 -20.57 -7.88
C ASN A 253 23.17 -19.19 -8.51
N MET A 254 21.91 -18.84 -8.75
CA MET A 254 21.50 -17.53 -9.26
C MET A 254 21.83 -16.40 -8.28
N MET A 255 21.67 -16.65 -6.97
CA MET A 255 22.14 -15.74 -5.92
C MET A 255 23.68 -15.64 -5.84
N GLY A 256 24.42 -16.45 -6.62
CA GLY A 256 25.88 -16.42 -6.69
C GLY A 256 26.58 -17.13 -5.53
N ILE A 257 25.90 -18.04 -4.84
CA ILE A 257 26.53 -18.84 -3.78
C ILE A 257 27.33 -19.99 -4.41
N SER A 258 28.65 -19.93 -4.25
CA SER A 258 29.55 -21.00 -4.68
C SER A 258 29.20 -22.36 -4.05
N ARG A 259 29.39 -23.45 -4.78
CA ARG A 259 29.16 -24.82 -4.28
C ARG A 259 30.06 -25.19 -3.10
N ILE A 260 31.21 -24.53 -2.98
CA ILE A 260 32.21 -24.76 -1.92
C ILE A 260 31.86 -23.96 -0.64
N SER A 261 30.95 -22.99 -0.74
CA SER A 261 30.61 -22.12 0.38
C SER A 261 30.01 -22.93 1.55
N PRO A 262 30.44 -22.70 2.80
CA PRO A 262 29.92 -23.43 3.95
C PRO A 262 28.42 -23.19 4.18
N MET A 263 27.86 -22.07 3.70
CA MET A 263 26.42 -21.81 3.81
C MET A 263 25.56 -22.59 2.82
N ARG A 264 26.14 -23.16 1.75
CA ARG A 264 25.38 -23.69 0.61
C ARG A 264 24.44 -24.83 1.00
N ARG A 265 24.93 -25.76 1.83
CA ARG A 265 24.17 -26.92 2.30
C ARG A 265 23.05 -26.49 3.23
N ALA A 266 23.36 -25.65 4.21
CA ALA A 266 22.39 -25.11 5.17
C ALA A 266 21.29 -24.29 4.46
N ALA A 267 21.66 -23.46 3.48
CA ALA A 267 20.71 -22.67 2.70
C ALA A 267 19.79 -23.55 1.86
N GLN A 268 20.33 -24.60 1.22
CA GLN A 268 19.52 -25.52 0.43
C GLN A 268 18.53 -26.28 1.31
N GLN A 269 18.97 -26.79 2.46
CA GLN A 269 18.10 -27.48 3.41
C GLN A 269 17.01 -26.55 3.95
N PHE A 270 17.37 -25.33 4.37
CA PHE A 270 16.42 -24.35 4.87
C PHE A 270 15.41 -23.95 3.80
N LEU A 271 15.85 -23.66 2.58
CA LEU A 271 14.97 -23.29 1.46
C LEU A 271 14.02 -24.43 1.08
N SER A 272 14.52 -25.68 0.98
CA SER A 272 13.69 -26.84 0.67
C SER A 272 12.65 -27.11 1.75
N LEU A 273 12.99 -26.94 3.02
CA LEU A 273 12.00 -27.05 4.11
C LEU A 273 10.98 -25.91 4.07
N ARG A 274 11.43 -24.67 3.86
CA ARG A 274 10.54 -23.51 3.73
C ARG A 274 9.58 -23.63 2.54
N ALA A 275 9.98 -24.32 1.47
CA ALA A 275 9.13 -24.61 0.33
C ALA A 275 7.84 -25.35 0.73
N LEU A 276 7.89 -26.22 1.74
CA LEU A 276 6.71 -26.93 2.27
C LEU A 276 5.68 -25.98 2.91
N GLY A 277 6.10 -24.77 3.29
CA GLY A 277 5.22 -23.71 3.81
C GLY A 277 4.59 -22.84 2.72
N ALA A 278 5.08 -22.89 1.48
CA ALA A 278 4.53 -22.10 0.37
C ALA A 278 3.01 -22.32 0.16
N PRO A 279 2.47 -23.56 0.17
CA PRO A 279 1.04 -23.79 0.00
C PRO A 279 0.21 -23.11 1.08
N ALA A 280 0.67 -23.17 2.33
CA ALA A 280 0.02 -22.52 3.45
C ALA A 280 0.00 -20.99 3.27
N VAL A 281 1.12 -20.38 2.86
CA VAL A 281 1.22 -18.93 2.62
C VAL A 281 0.28 -18.49 1.51
N VAL A 282 0.25 -19.19 0.37
CA VAL A 282 -0.60 -18.83 -0.78
C VAL A 282 -2.09 -18.92 -0.41
N VAL A 283 -2.50 -20.01 0.25
CA VAL A 283 -3.90 -20.19 0.71
C VAL A 283 -4.26 -19.13 1.75
N SER A 284 -3.38 -18.87 2.72
CA SER A 284 -3.58 -17.79 3.70
C SER A 284 -3.79 -16.45 3.01
N LEU A 285 -2.98 -16.10 2.01
CA LEU A 285 -3.11 -14.82 1.28
C LEU A 285 -4.41 -14.75 0.48
N ALA A 286 -4.84 -15.84 -0.16
CA ALA A 286 -6.14 -15.88 -0.82
C ALA A 286 -7.29 -15.61 0.17
N ILE A 287 -7.29 -16.26 1.33
CA ILE A 287 -8.30 -16.04 2.38
C ILE A 287 -8.25 -14.61 2.90
N GLN A 288 -7.07 -14.03 3.07
CA GLN A 288 -6.93 -12.61 3.41
C GLN A 288 -7.58 -11.70 2.36
N GLY A 289 -7.42 -12.00 1.07
CA GLY A 289 -8.11 -11.31 -0.03
C GLY A 289 -9.63 -11.43 0.06
N VAL A 290 -10.14 -12.63 0.39
CA VAL A 290 -11.57 -12.88 0.62
C VAL A 290 -12.11 -12.01 1.76
N PHE A 291 -11.45 -12.02 2.92
CA PHE A 291 -11.84 -11.21 4.07
C PHE A 291 -11.77 -9.70 3.80
N ARG A 292 -10.77 -9.24 3.03
CA ARG A 292 -10.71 -7.84 2.56
C ARG A 292 -11.88 -7.50 1.64
N GLY A 293 -12.29 -8.43 0.77
CA GLY A 293 -13.53 -8.31 -0.01
C GLY A 293 -14.78 -8.21 0.87
N PHE A 294 -14.83 -8.94 1.99
CA PHE A 294 -15.85 -8.80 3.05
C PHE A 294 -15.76 -7.51 3.85
N LYS A 295 -14.77 -6.64 3.58
CA LYS A 295 -14.42 -5.45 4.37
C LYS A 295 -14.05 -5.77 5.82
N ASP A 296 -13.64 -7.01 6.11
CA ASP A 296 -13.13 -7.42 7.41
C ASP A 296 -11.61 -7.54 7.38
N THR A 297 -10.92 -6.53 7.88
CA THR A 297 -9.47 -6.52 7.99
C THR A 297 -8.97 -6.98 9.36
N LYS A 298 -9.85 -7.11 10.37
CA LYS A 298 -9.48 -7.46 11.74
C LYS A 298 -9.26 -8.96 11.90
N THR A 299 -10.17 -9.78 11.36
CA THR A 299 -10.07 -11.24 11.46
C THR A 299 -8.76 -11.77 10.87
N PRO A 300 -8.33 -11.33 9.67
CA PRO A 300 -7.03 -11.71 9.13
C PRO A 300 -5.84 -11.32 10.00
N LEU A 301 -5.85 -10.09 10.51
CA LEU A 301 -4.77 -9.54 11.32
C LEU A 301 -4.57 -10.35 12.61
N VAL A 302 -5.67 -10.72 13.28
CA VAL A 302 -5.61 -11.53 14.51
C VAL A 302 -5.08 -12.94 14.22
N CYS A 303 -5.53 -13.59 13.15
CA CYS A 303 -5.05 -14.93 12.79
C CYS A 303 -3.55 -14.94 12.45
N VAL A 304 -3.09 -13.95 11.68
CA VAL A 304 -1.66 -13.80 11.34
C VAL A 304 -0.83 -13.46 12.58
N GLY A 305 -1.34 -12.60 13.46
CA GLY A 305 -0.68 -12.29 14.73
C GLY A 305 -0.48 -13.52 15.62
N PHE A 306 -1.51 -14.37 15.76
CA PHE A 306 -1.37 -15.66 16.45
C PHE A 306 -0.37 -16.59 15.76
N GLY A 307 -0.37 -16.62 14.43
CA GLY A 307 0.63 -17.33 13.63
C GLY A 307 2.06 -16.89 13.96
N ASN A 308 2.32 -15.59 13.88
CA ASN A 308 3.64 -15.04 14.18
C ASN A 308 4.06 -15.29 15.63
N LEU A 309 3.13 -15.19 16.59
CA LEU A 309 3.39 -15.55 17.98
C LEU A 309 3.74 -17.04 18.13
N SER A 310 3.03 -17.94 17.45
CA SER A 310 3.37 -19.36 17.44
C SER A 310 4.75 -19.61 16.86
N SER A 311 5.16 -18.85 15.85
CA SER A 311 6.52 -18.92 15.27
C SER A 311 7.59 -18.57 16.29
N ILE A 312 7.39 -17.49 17.06
CA ILE A 312 8.31 -17.05 18.11
C ILE A 312 8.46 -18.12 19.20
N ILE A 313 7.40 -18.88 19.50
CA ILE A 313 7.42 -19.95 20.52
C ILE A 313 8.08 -21.22 19.97
N PHE A 314 7.71 -21.62 18.75
CA PHE A 314 8.21 -22.84 18.13
C PHE A 314 9.68 -22.77 17.74
N LEU A 315 10.15 -21.58 17.36
CA LEU A 315 11.54 -21.40 16.94
C LEU A 315 12.55 -21.85 17.99
N PRO A 316 12.53 -21.34 19.23
CA PRO A 316 13.48 -21.78 20.24
C PRO A 316 13.26 -23.25 20.64
N LEU A 317 12.00 -23.71 20.66
CA LEU A 317 11.65 -25.09 20.97
C LEU A 317 12.28 -26.09 19.98
N PHE A 318 12.09 -25.87 18.67
CA PHE A 318 12.62 -26.76 17.65
C PHE A 318 14.13 -26.57 17.44
N ALA A 319 14.61 -25.33 17.42
CA ALA A 319 16.02 -25.05 17.13
C ALA A 319 16.96 -25.44 18.27
N TYR A 320 16.60 -25.14 19.53
CA TYR A 320 17.46 -25.39 20.70
C TYR A 320 17.03 -26.60 21.51
N SER A 321 15.75 -26.72 21.91
CA SER A 321 15.34 -27.81 22.81
C SER A 321 15.40 -29.19 22.16
N PHE A 322 15.07 -29.30 20.88
CA PHE A 322 15.22 -30.56 20.13
C PHE A 322 16.55 -30.66 19.37
N GLY A 323 17.42 -29.65 19.47
CA GLY A 323 18.75 -29.67 18.83
C GLY A 323 18.72 -29.73 17.29
N LEU A 324 17.61 -29.34 16.65
CA LEU A 324 17.47 -29.40 15.18
C LEU A 324 18.15 -28.20 14.48
N GLY A 325 18.67 -27.22 15.23
CA GLY A 325 19.39 -26.06 14.70
C GLY A 325 18.60 -25.32 13.63
N ILE A 326 19.25 -25.04 12.49
CA ILE A 326 18.63 -24.32 11.36
C ILE A 326 17.45 -25.08 10.73
N THR A 327 17.47 -26.41 10.75
CA THR A 327 16.34 -27.24 10.30
C THR A 327 15.14 -27.03 11.19
N GLY A 328 15.34 -26.97 12.51
CA GLY A 328 14.30 -26.64 13.48
C GLY A 328 13.67 -25.27 13.23
N ALA A 329 14.50 -24.28 12.86
CA ALA A 329 14.00 -22.94 12.50
C ALA A 329 13.09 -22.96 11.27
N ALA A 330 13.46 -23.68 10.20
CA ALA A 330 12.60 -23.80 9.04
C ALA A 330 11.26 -24.49 9.38
N ILE A 331 11.30 -25.56 10.18
CA ILE A 331 10.11 -26.31 10.61
C ILE A 331 9.19 -25.42 11.46
N ALA A 332 9.75 -24.64 12.39
CA ALA A 332 8.99 -23.70 13.20
C ALA A 332 8.17 -22.72 12.34
N THR A 333 8.81 -22.12 11.34
CA THR A 333 8.18 -21.16 10.44
C THR A 333 7.14 -21.83 9.52
N VAL A 334 7.36 -23.07 9.10
CA VAL A 334 6.37 -23.82 8.32
C VAL A 334 5.16 -24.19 9.19
N ALA A 335 5.39 -24.67 10.41
CA ALA A 335 4.32 -25.03 11.34
C ALA A 335 3.44 -23.82 11.68
N SER A 336 4.03 -22.66 11.95
CA SER A 336 3.29 -21.42 12.23
C SER A 336 2.46 -20.93 11.03
N GLN A 337 2.96 -21.13 9.81
CA GLN A 337 2.21 -20.85 8.58
C GLN A 337 0.99 -21.75 8.44
N TYR A 338 1.11 -23.04 8.72
CA TYR A 338 -0.05 -23.96 8.70
C TYR A 338 -1.07 -23.65 9.81
N ILE A 339 -0.63 -23.26 11.01
CA ILE A 339 -1.53 -22.77 12.05
C ILE A 339 -2.31 -21.54 11.57
N THR A 340 -1.61 -20.57 10.97
CA THR A 340 -2.23 -19.37 10.41
C THR A 340 -3.30 -19.73 9.37
N THR A 341 -2.96 -20.60 8.43
CA THR A 341 -3.89 -21.07 7.39
C THR A 341 -5.09 -21.79 8.00
N PHE A 342 -4.86 -22.65 8.97
CA PHE A 342 -5.94 -23.34 9.68
C PHE A 342 -6.90 -22.36 10.38
N LEU A 343 -6.37 -21.39 11.12
CA LEU A 343 -7.17 -20.37 11.79
C LEU A 343 -7.98 -19.52 10.80
N LEU A 344 -7.39 -19.18 9.64
CA LEU A 344 -8.06 -18.44 8.57
C LEU A 344 -9.17 -19.27 7.91
N ILE A 345 -8.92 -20.54 7.58
CA ILE A 345 -9.93 -21.46 7.03
C ILE A 345 -11.07 -21.64 8.04
N TRP A 346 -10.74 -21.85 9.31
CA TRP A 346 -11.74 -21.99 10.36
C TRP A 346 -12.61 -20.74 10.49
N SER A 347 -11.99 -19.55 10.50
CA SER A 347 -12.71 -18.27 10.52
C SER A 347 -13.58 -18.07 9.28
N LEU A 348 -13.12 -18.51 8.11
CA LEU A 348 -13.86 -18.44 6.86
C LEU A 348 -15.07 -19.39 6.85
N SER A 349 -14.92 -20.60 7.37
CA SER A 349 -15.99 -21.62 7.45
C SER A 349 -17.18 -21.19 8.31
N LYS A 350 -16.96 -20.26 9.25
CA LYS A 350 -18.01 -19.64 10.06
C LYS A 350 -18.82 -18.60 9.26
N ARG A 351 -18.27 -18.04 8.19
CA ARG A 351 -18.88 -16.94 7.41
C ARG A 351 -19.39 -17.34 6.03
N ALA A 352 -18.80 -18.35 5.41
CA ALA A 352 -19.18 -18.81 4.07
C ALA A 352 -19.31 -20.34 4.03
N ILE A 353 -20.24 -20.85 3.23
CA ILE A 353 -20.33 -22.28 2.91
C ILE A 353 -19.45 -22.51 1.68
N ILE A 354 -18.47 -23.41 1.80
CA ILE A 354 -17.60 -23.79 0.69
C ILE A 354 -18.41 -24.74 -0.22
N LEU A 355 -18.92 -24.23 -1.34
CA LEU A 355 -19.59 -25.02 -2.38
C LEU A 355 -18.61 -25.53 -3.43
N PRO A 356 -18.94 -26.60 -4.19
CA PRO A 356 -18.09 -27.12 -5.25
C PRO A 356 -17.78 -26.04 -6.32
N PRO A 357 -16.53 -25.97 -6.81
CA PRO A 357 -16.06 -24.89 -7.67
C PRO A 357 -16.79 -24.89 -9.01
N ARG A 358 -17.33 -23.75 -9.42
CA ARG A 358 -17.78 -23.51 -10.80
C ARG A 358 -16.76 -22.64 -11.53
N ILE A 359 -16.13 -23.22 -12.54
CA ILE A 359 -15.21 -22.51 -13.43
C ILE A 359 -16.08 -21.73 -14.43
N GLN A 360 -16.51 -20.53 -14.07
CA GLN A 360 -17.21 -19.65 -15.01
C GLN A 360 -16.52 -18.30 -15.12
N GLU A 361 -16.00 -18.07 -16.33
CA GLU A 361 -15.57 -16.83 -16.97
C GLU A 361 -14.76 -15.84 -16.12
N LEU A 362 -13.46 -16.13 -16.07
CA LEU A 362 -12.42 -15.22 -15.61
C LEU A 362 -12.31 -14.02 -16.57
N GLN A 363 -13.03 -12.94 -16.28
CA GLN A 363 -12.90 -11.67 -16.99
C GLN A 363 -11.59 -10.96 -16.54
N PHE A 364 -10.45 -11.41 -17.06
CA PHE A 364 -9.12 -10.85 -16.74
C PHE A 364 -8.87 -9.42 -17.27
N GLY A 365 -9.61 -8.96 -18.29
CA GLY A 365 -9.19 -7.81 -19.10
C GLY A 365 -9.21 -6.43 -18.41
N GLY A 366 -10.14 -6.17 -17.49
CA GLY A 366 -10.38 -4.81 -16.94
C GLY A 366 -9.47 -4.41 -15.77
N TYR A 367 -9.09 -5.36 -14.92
CA TYR A 367 -8.29 -5.12 -13.71
C TYR A 367 -6.78 -5.33 -13.91
N VAL A 368 -6.39 -6.03 -14.99
CA VAL A 368 -4.98 -6.31 -15.30
C VAL A 368 -4.17 -5.04 -15.61
N LYS A 369 -4.80 -3.95 -16.09
CA LYS A 369 -4.06 -2.71 -16.39
C LYS A 369 -3.59 -2.00 -15.11
N SER A 370 -4.47 -1.81 -14.13
CA SER A 370 -4.10 -1.17 -12.85
C SER A 370 -3.36 -2.13 -11.91
N GLY A 371 -3.75 -3.40 -11.87
CA GLY A 371 -3.05 -4.44 -11.12
C GLY A 371 -1.64 -4.69 -11.66
N GLY A 372 -1.47 -4.71 -12.99
CA GLY A 372 -0.18 -4.89 -13.65
C GLY A 372 0.84 -3.79 -13.33
N LEU A 373 0.41 -2.53 -13.24
CA LEU A 373 1.27 -1.41 -12.85
C LEU A 373 1.77 -1.56 -11.40
N LEU A 374 0.88 -1.92 -10.48
CA LEU A 374 1.24 -2.17 -9.07
C LEU A 374 2.14 -3.41 -8.92
N LEU A 375 1.94 -4.42 -9.76
CA LEU A 375 2.82 -5.59 -9.85
C LEU A 375 4.20 -5.21 -10.34
N GLY A 376 4.31 -4.44 -11.43
CA GLY A 376 5.57 -3.93 -11.95
C GLY A 376 6.35 -3.16 -10.89
N ARG A 377 5.68 -2.23 -10.20
CA ARG A 377 6.25 -1.50 -9.07
C ARG A 377 6.80 -2.43 -7.98
N THR A 378 5.99 -3.40 -7.56
CA THR A 378 6.35 -4.33 -6.47
C THR A 378 7.54 -5.20 -6.86
N LEU A 379 7.55 -5.73 -8.09
CA LEU A 379 8.66 -6.51 -8.61
C LEU A 379 9.95 -5.70 -8.73
N SER A 380 9.87 -4.43 -9.14
CA SER A 380 11.04 -3.54 -9.17
C SER A 380 11.70 -3.38 -7.80
N VAL A 381 10.90 -3.20 -6.74
CA VAL A 381 11.42 -3.13 -5.36
C VAL A 381 12.04 -4.47 -4.95
N LEU A 382 11.33 -5.59 -5.19
CA LEU A 382 11.77 -6.92 -4.78
C LEU A 382 13.04 -7.35 -5.50
N ILE A 383 13.15 -7.12 -6.81
CA ILE A 383 14.34 -7.44 -7.60
C ILE A 383 15.53 -6.65 -7.08
N THR A 384 15.37 -5.35 -6.82
CA THR A 384 16.47 -4.51 -6.30
C THR A 384 16.94 -4.98 -4.93
N MET A 385 16.00 -5.28 -4.02
CA MET A 385 16.32 -5.80 -2.68
C MET A 385 17.00 -7.17 -2.75
N THR A 386 16.47 -8.07 -3.57
CA THR A 386 17.02 -9.43 -3.77
C THR A 386 18.40 -9.37 -4.40
N LEU A 387 18.63 -8.43 -5.31
CA LEU A 387 19.94 -8.18 -5.88
C LEU A 387 20.94 -7.72 -4.81
N GLY A 388 20.53 -6.82 -3.91
CA GLY A 388 21.34 -6.45 -2.74
C GLY A 388 21.70 -7.65 -1.88
N THR A 389 20.73 -8.52 -1.57
CA THR A 389 20.97 -9.78 -0.85
C THR A 389 21.93 -10.70 -1.62
N SER A 390 21.75 -10.85 -2.93
CA SER A 390 22.61 -11.66 -3.81
C SER A 390 24.06 -11.16 -3.79
N MET A 391 24.26 -9.84 -3.85
CA MET A 391 25.60 -9.26 -3.75
C MET A 391 26.23 -9.48 -2.38
N ALA A 392 25.46 -9.35 -1.29
CA ALA A 392 25.96 -9.68 0.05
C ALA A 392 26.31 -11.18 0.18
N ALA A 393 25.51 -12.08 -0.40
CA ALA A 393 25.76 -13.52 -0.40
C ALA A 393 27.07 -13.90 -1.12
N ARG A 394 27.40 -13.19 -2.21
CA ARG A 394 28.64 -13.40 -2.99
C ARG A 394 29.91 -12.99 -2.24
N LEU A 395 29.80 -12.09 -1.27
CA LEU A 395 30.93 -11.66 -0.42
C LEU A 395 31.28 -12.70 0.66
N GLY A 396 30.39 -13.66 0.92
CA GLY A 396 30.61 -14.77 1.84
C GLY A 396 29.64 -14.78 3.04
N PRO A 397 29.74 -15.80 3.91
CA PRO A 397 28.82 -16.01 5.03
C PRO A 397 28.76 -14.87 6.04
N LEU A 398 29.91 -14.37 6.48
CA LEU A 398 29.94 -13.30 7.47
C LEU A 398 29.31 -12.01 6.93
N ALA A 399 29.62 -11.63 5.69
CA ALA A 399 29.04 -10.45 5.05
C ALA A 399 27.51 -10.58 4.85
N MET A 400 27.03 -11.76 4.47
CA MET A 400 25.61 -12.02 4.30
C MET A 400 24.85 -12.05 5.63
N ALA A 401 25.42 -12.66 6.67
CA ALA A 401 24.84 -12.61 8.02
C ALA A 401 24.77 -11.16 8.53
N ALA A 402 25.82 -10.36 8.33
CA ALA A 402 25.82 -8.95 8.71
C ALA A 402 24.75 -8.18 7.93
N HIS A 403 24.63 -8.43 6.62
CA HIS A 403 23.58 -7.86 5.80
C HIS A 403 22.18 -8.19 6.34
N GLN A 404 21.96 -9.44 6.73
CA GLN A 404 20.67 -9.90 7.26
C GLN A 404 20.30 -9.18 8.56
N ILE A 405 21.23 -9.03 9.51
CA ILE A 405 20.99 -8.30 10.77
C ILE A 405 20.62 -6.84 10.47
N CYS A 406 21.47 -6.16 9.69
CA CYS A 406 21.26 -4.77 9.33
C CYS A 406 19.95 -4.55 8.57
N LEU A 407 19.61 -5.44 7.62
CA LEU A 407 18.38 -5.37 6.83
C LEU A 407 17.13 -5.51 7.70
N GLN A 408 17.15 -6.42 8.70
CA GLN A 408 15.99 -6.62 9.57
C GLN A 408 15.77 -5.48 10.55
N ILE A 409 16.84 -4.95 11.14
CA ILE A 409 16.76 -3.73 11.96
C ILE A 409 16.25 -2.56 11.11
N TRP A 410 16.80 -2.40 9.91
CA TRP A 410 16.44 -1.34 8.98
C TRP A 410 14.96 -1.43 8.54
N LEU A 411 14.46 -2.61 8.21
CA LEU A 411 13.05 -2.84 7.85
C LEU A 411 12.11 -2.61 9.03
N ALA A 412 12.47 -3.09 10.22
CA ALA A 412 11.62 -2.98 11.40
C ALA A 412 11.39 -1.53 11.82
N VAL A 413 12.44 -0.71 11.81
CA VAL A 413 12.32 0.72 12.11
C VAL A 413 11.64 1.48 10.97
N SER A 414 11.91 1.10 9.73
CA SER A 414 11.26 1.67 8.55
C SER A 414 9.74 1.51 8.55
N LEU A 415 9.21 0.39 9.07
CA LEU A 415 7.76 0.15 9.09
C LEU A 415 6.99 1.15 9.96
N LEU A 416 7.65 1.76 10.96
CA LEU A 416 7.04 2.82 11.75
C LEU A 416 6.63 4.02 10.88
N SER A 417 7.40 4.29 9.82
CA SER A 417 7.12 5.35 8.85
C SER A 417 6.02 4.96 7.86
N ASP A 418 5.86 3.67 7.57
CA ASP A 418 4.81 3.16 6.69
C ASP A 418 3.41 3.38 7.29
N ALA A 419 3.27 3.23 8.61
CA ALA A 419 2.02 3.53 9.30
C ALA A 419 1.62 5.02 9.22
N LEU A 420 2.60 5.94 9.25
CA LEU A 420 2.37 7.37 8.99
C LEU A 420 1.92 7.60 7.54
N ALA A 421 2.56 6.93 6.58
CA ALA A 421 2.21 7.02 5.17
C ALA A 421 0.78 6.54 4.89
N LEU A 422 0.37 5.40 5.46
CA LEU A 422 -0.99 4.85 5.33
C LEU A 422 -2.05 5.78 5.93
N SER A 423 -1.73 6.43 7.05
CA SER A 423 -2.63 7.40 7.68
C SER A 423 -2.80 8.65 6.81
N ALA A 424 -1.71 9.16 6.23
CA ALA A 424 -1.77 10.27 5.29
C ALA A 424 -2.50 9.92 3.99
N GLN A 425 -2.28 8.71 3.46
CA GLN A 425 -2.99 8.19 2.29
C GLN A 425 -4.51 8.26 2.50
N ALA A 426 -5.01 7.82 3.66
CA ALA A 426 -6.44 7.83 3.97
C ALA A 426 -7.03 9.26 4.04
N LEU A 427 -6.32 10.18 4.70
CA LEU A 427 -6.75 11.58 4.83
C LEU A 427 -6.75 12.29 3.47
N ILE A 428 -5.69 12.12 2.68
CA ILE A 428 -5.58 12.72 1.35
C ILE A 428 -6.62 12.15 0.41
N ALA A 429 -6.83 10.83 0.39
CA ALA A 429 -7.86 10.22 -0.45
C ALA A 429 -9.25 10.82 -0.19
N SER A 430 -9.59 11.07 1.08
CA SER A 430 -10.87 11.69 1.45
C SER A 430 -10.96 13.16 1.04
N SER A 431 -9.94 13.96 1.35
CA SER A 431 -9.93 15.40 1.02
C SER A 431 -9.84 15.65 -0.49
N TYR A 432 -9.06 14.84 -1.21
CA TYR A 432 -8.93 14.90 -2.66
C TYR A 432 -10.25 14.55 -3.36
N ALA A 433 -10.98 13.54 -2.87
CA ALA A 433 -12.30 13.18 -3.39
C ALA A 433 -13.36 14.28 -3.19
N LYS A 434 -13.18 15.16 -2.19
CA LYS A 434 -14.02 16.34 -1.95
C LYS A 434 -13.56 17.60 -2.70
N PHE A 435 -12.50 17.49 -3.51
CA PHE A 435 -11.85 18.61 -4.19
C PHE A 435 -11.31 19.70 -3.25
N ASP A 436 -11.05 19.36 -1.98
CA ASP A 436 -10.46 20.29 -1.01
C ASP A 436 -8.93 20.26 -1.08
N TYR A 437 -8.40 20.90 -2.13
CA TYR A 437 -6.96 20.95 -2.37
C TYR A 437 -6.18 21.73 -1.30
N LYS A 438 -6.84 22.67 -0.61
CA LYS A 438 -6.21 23.41 0.49
C LYS A 438 -5.90 22.45 1.63
N ARG A 439 -6.88 21.63 2.03
CA ARG A 439 -6.70 20.61 3.05
C ARG A 439 -5.68 19.55 2.66
N VAL A 440 -5.66 19.11 1.39
CA VAL A 440 -4.63 18.18 0.89
C VAL A 440 -3.22 18.76 1.10
N LYS A 441 -3.00 20.03 0.75
CA LYS A 441 -1.70 20.70 0.94
C LYS A 441 -1.30 20.79 2.41
N GLU A 442 -2.24 21.11 3.30
CA GLU A 442 -2.03 21.15 4.74
C GLU A 442 -1.60 19.77 5.29
N ILE A 443 -2.32 18.70 4.91
CA ILE A 443 -2.01 17.33 5.32
C ILE A 443 -0.62 16.94 4.81
N THR A 444 -0.31 17.19 3.54
CA THR A 444 0.99 16.88 2.93
C THR A 444 2.14 17.57 3.66
N HIS A 445 2.02 18.87 3.95
CA HIS A 445 3.07 19.60 4.66
C HIS A 445 3.23 19.09 6.10
N CYS A 446 2.11 18.81 6.78
CA CYS A 446 2.12 18.27 8.13
C CYS A 446 2.77 16.88 8.20
N VAL A 447 2.43 15.96 7.29
CA VAL A 447 2.99 14.60 7.29
C VAL A 447 4.46 14.61 6.87
N LEU A 448 4.87 15.40 5.88
CA LEU A 448 6.28 15.49 5.48
C LEU A 448 7.16 16.02 6.62
N LYS A 449 6.71 17.08 7.31
CA LYS A 449 7.43 17.64 8.47
C LYS A 449 7.50 16.63 9.62
N THR A 450 6.40 15.97 9.92
CA THR A 450 6.33 14.95 10.99
C THR A 450 7.18 13.73 10.64
N GLY A 451 7.15 13.30 9.39
CA GLY A 451 7.94 12.21 8.83
C GLY A 451 9.44 12.47 8.88
N LEU A 452 9.88 13.66 8.50
CA LEU A 452 11.28 14.05 8.60
C LEU A 452 11.74 14.07 10.06
N LEU A 453 10.94 14.65 10.97
CA LEU A 453 11.28 14.71 12.39
C LEU A 453 11.36 13.32 13.02
N THR A 454 10.40 12.44 12.70
CA THR A 454 10.39 11.05 13.17
C THR A 454 11.56 10.27 12.58
N GLY A 455 11.86 10.40 11.29
CA GLY A 455 13.03 9.78 10.67
C GLY A 455 14.36 10.22 11.28
N ILE A 456 14.52 11.51 11.61
CA ILE A 456 15.71 12.01 12.33
C ILE A 456 15.78 11.43 13.75
N ALA A 457 14.66 11.41 14.47
CA ALA A 457 14.61 10.82 15.81
C ALA A 457 14.99 9.33 15.77
N LEU A 458 14.46 8.57 14.81
CA LEU A 458 14.80 7.15 14.61
C LEU A 458 16.27 6.96 14.23
N ALA A 459 16.83 7.84 13.40
CA ALA A 459 18.25 7.80 13.07
C ALA A 459 19.14 7.95 14.32
N ILE A 460 18.84 8.91 15.19
CA ILE A 460 19.60 9.15 16.43
C ILE A 460 19.44 7.98 17.39
N ILE A 461 18.20 7.53 17.63
CA ILE A 461 17.92 6.40 18.53
C ILE A 461 18.64 5.15 18.05
N LEU A 462 18.57 4.83 16.75
CA LEU A 462 19.28 3.70 16.19
C LEU A 462 20.78 3.86 16.31
N PHE A 463 21.36 5.01 15.93
CA PHE A 463 22.81 5.20 15.99
C PHE A 463 23.38 4.94 17.40
N VAL A 464 22.68 5.39 18.44
CA VAL A 464 23.10 5.19 19.84
C VAL A 464 22.85 3.75 20.32
N SER A 465 21.72 3.14 19.94
CA SER A 465 21.32 1.82 20.46
C SER A 465 21.84 0.63 19.62
N PHE A 466 22.35 0.86 18.40
CA PHE A 466 22.64 -0.20 17.43
C PHE A 466 23.61 -1.25 17.96
N GLY A 467 24.65 -0.85 18.70
CA GLY A 467 25.63 -1.77 19.28
C GLY A 467 24.96 -2.80 20.19
N ASN A 468 24.15 -2.32 21.14
CA ASN A 468 23.42 -3.17 22.07
C ASN A 468 22.38 -4.05 21.35
N ILE A 469 21.72 -3.50 20.33
CA ILE A 469 20.75 -4.25 19.53
C ILE A 469 21.44 -5.37 18.76
N ALA A 470 22.60 -5.11 18.14
CA ALA A 470 23.35 -6.09 17.34
C ALA A 470 23.81 -7.30 18.18
N GLU A 471 24.20 -7.09 19.44
CA GLU A 471 24.62 -8.14 20.36
C GLU A 471 23.47 -9.11 20.74
N LEU A 472 22.21 -8.70 20.57
CA LEU A 472 21.07 -9.61 20.77
C LEU A 472 21.05 -10.71 19.70
N PHE A 473 21.51 -10.40 18.48
CA PHE A 473 21.50 -11.30 17.33
C PHE A 473 22.67 -12.27 17.33
N THR A 474 23.85 -11.84 17.78
CA THR A 474 25.06 -12.65 17.74
C THR A 474 26.07 -12.23 18.80
N LYS A 475 26.88 -13.20 19.23
CA LYS A 475 28.05 -12.99 20.11
C LYS A 475 29.38 -13.13 19.36
N ASP A 476 29.34 -13.37 18.05
CA ASP A 476 30.53 -13.50 17.22
C ASP A 476 31.17 -12.12 16.97
N VAL A 477 32.40 -11.95 17.43
CA VAL A 477 33.14 -10.68 17.35
C VAL A 477 33.44 -10.27 15.91
N GLU A 478 33.75 -11.23 15.03
CA GLU A 478 34.06 -10.97 13.63
C GLU A 478 32.80 -10.50 12.90
N LEU A 479 31.68 -11.16 13.14
CA LEU A 479 30.38 -10.74 12.60
C LEU A 479 29.97 -9.36 13.12
N LEU A 480 30.12 -9.09 14.43
CA LEU A 480 29.79 -7.79 15.02
C LEU A 480 30.63 -6.65 14.44
N ASN A 481 31.89 -6.88 14.13
CA ASN A 481 32.75 -5.87 13.50
C ASN A 481 32.23 -5.47 12.11
N ILE A 482 31.73 -6.42 11.32
CA ILE A 482 31.12 -6.14 10.02
C ILE A 482 29.75 -5.45 10.19
N VAL A 483 28.94 -5.90 11.15
CA VAL A 483 27.65 -5.28 11.46
C VAL A 483 27.80 -3.80 11.84
N ARG A 484 28.86 -3.45 12.58
CA ARG A 484 29.18 -2.06 12.96
C ARG A 484 29.43 -1.14 11.76
N THR A 485 29.97 -1.63 10.65
CA THR A 485 30.14 -0.80 9.44
C THR A 485 28.79 -0.42 8.81
N GLY A 486 27.75 -1.24 9.04
CA GLY A 486 26.39 -1.00 8.58
C GLY A 486 25.64 0.08 9.38
N VAL A 487 26.08 0.42 10.60
CA VAL A 487 25.37 1.37 11.50
C VAL A 487 25.05 2.67 10.79
N VAL A 488 26.06 3.27 10.16
CA VAL A 488 25.94 4.58 9.50
C VAL A 488 24.90 4.53 8.38
N PHE A 489 24.89 3.47 7.58
CA PHE A 489 23.91 3.31 6.52
C PHE A 489 22.50 3.08 7.07
N VAL A 490 22.37 2.21 8.07
CA VAL A 490 21.07 1.88 8.64
C VAL A 490 20.45 3.09 9.33
N SER A 491 21.22 3.86 10.11
CA SER A 491 20.71 5.03 10.83
C SER A 491 20.52 6.25 9.91
N ALA A 492 21.52 6.59 9.09
CA ALA A 492 21.47 7.81 8.27
C ALA A 492 20.44 7.71 7.13
N SER A 493 20.04 6.51 6.72
CA SER A 493 18.98 6.32 5.73
C SER A 493 17.56 6.48 6.30
N GLN A 494 17.36 6.48 7.62
CA GLN A 494 16.00 6.54 8.19
C GLN A 494 15.19 7.79 7.81
N PRO A 495 15.75 9.02 7.77
CA PRO A 495 15.02 10.20 7.31
C PRO A 495 14.60 10.08 5.84
N ILE A 496 15.48 9.50 5.01
CA ILE A 496 15.23 9.27 3.59
C ILE A 496 14.12 8.24 3.41
N ASN A 497 14.17 7.14 4.16
CA ASN A 497 13.15 6.10 4.16
C ASN A 497 11.79 6.65 4.57
N ALA A 498 11.74 7.43 5.66
CA ALA A 498 10.51 8.01 6.16
C ALA A 498 9.83 8.87 5.08
N LEU A 499 10.60 9.73 4.40
CA LEU A 499 10.10 10.53 3.30
C LEU A 499 9.69 9.68 2.09
N ALA A 500 10.50 8.68 1.70
CA ALA A 500 10.17 7.80 0.58
C ALA A 500 8.84 7.06 0.77
N PHE A 501 8.58 6.51 1.96
CA PHE A 501 7.30 5.85 2.27
C PHE A 501 6.15 6.85 2.30
N ILE A 502 6.35 8.03 2.87
CA ILE A 502 5.32 9.08 2.89
C ILE A 502 4.94 9.46 1.46
N PHE A 503 5.91 9.74 0.57
CA PHE A 503 5.63 10.05 -0.83
C PHE A 503 4.84 8.94 -1.53
N ASP A 504 5.14 7.67 -1.26
CA ASP A 504 4.31 6.58 -1.76
C ASP A 504 2.86 6.67 -1.26
N GLY A 505 2.67 6.88 0.04
CA GLY A 505 1.34 7.08 0.62
C GLY A 505 0.59 8.27 0.02
N LEU A 506 1.28 9.39 -0.23
CA LEU A 506 0.72 10.58 -0.88
C LEU A 506 0.24 10.26 -2.30
N HIS A 507 1.08 9.61 -3.12
CA HIS A 507 0.74 9.21 -4.50
C HIS A 507 -0.42 8.22 -4.55
N TYR A 508 -0.46 7.28 -3.62
CA TYR A 508 -1.56 6.33 -3.50
C TYR A 508 -2.85 7.04 -3.07
N GLY A 509 -2.75 8.05 -2.21
CA GLY A 509 -3.88 8.86 -1.75
C GLY A 509 -4.59 9.59 -2.90
N VAL A 510 -3.82 10.10 -3.86
CA VAL A 510 -4.36 10.74 -5.08
C VAL A 510 -4.57 9.77 -6.25
N SER A 511 -4.34 8.47 -6.05
CA SER A 511 -4.49 7.40 -7.05
C SER A 511 -3.58 7.52 -8.28
N ASP A 512 -2.39 8.13 -8.16
CA ASP A 512 -1.40 8.21 -9.26
C ASP A 512 -0.53 6.94 -9.35
N PHE A 513 -1.19 5.80 -9.58
CA PHE A 513 -0.54 4.49 -9.61
C PHE A 513 0.41 4.32 -10.81
N ALA A 514 0.11 4.99 -11.93
CA ALA A 514 0.94 4.92 -13.13
C ALA A 514 2.29 5.60 -12.89
N TYR A 515 2.30 6.81 -12.35
CA TYR A 515 3.54 7.49 -12.00
C TYR A 515 4.35 6.68 -10.98
N SER A 516 3.71 6.20 -9.91
CA SER A 516 4.38 5.40 -8.88
C SER A 516 5.02 4.12 -9.44
N ALA A 517 4.39 3.47 -10.42
CA ALA A 517 4.96 2.29 -11.08
C ALA A 517 6.16 2.62 -11.96
N TYR A 518 6.01 3.56 -12.91
CA TYR A 518 7.09 3.87 -13.86
C TYR A 518 8.32 4.48 -13.17
N SER A 519 8.10 5.37 -12.19
CA SER A 519 9.19 5.93 -11.38
C SER A 519 9.94 4.84 -10.62
N MET A 520 9.23 3.90 -9.97
CA MET A 520 9.87 2.80 -9.24
C MET A 520 10.68 1.89 -10.16
N MET A 521 10.17 1.61 -11.37
CA MET A 521 10.89 0.81 -12.36
C MET A 521 12.18 1.51 -12.81
N ALA A 522 12.12 2.81 -13.10
CA ALA A 522 13.30 3.59 -13.46
C ALA A 522 14.34 3.64 -12.33
N VAL A 523 13.89 3.92 -11.10
CA VAL A 523 14.74 3.93 -9.90
C VAL A 523 15.40 2.56 -9.68
N ALA A 524 14.64 1.47 -9.79
CA ALA A 524 15.15 0.12 -9.64
C ALA A 524 16.25 -0.23 -10.65
N VAL A 525 16.10 0.17 -11.92
CA VAL A 525 17.12 -0.07 -12.95
C VAL A 525 18.43 0.66 -12.61
N ILE A 526 18.35 1.94 -12.25
CA ILE A 526 19.52 2.75 -11.90
C ILE A 526 20.22 2.18 -10.66
N SER A 527 19.47 1.86 -9.61
CA SER A 527 20.02 1.29 -8.38
C SER A 527 20.59 -0.11 -8.58
N SER A 528 19.98 -0.92 -9.45
CA SER A 528 20.49 -2.25 -9.78
C SER A 528 21.84 -2.19 -10.49
N ALA A 529 22.04 -1.22 -11.38
CA ALA A 529 23.35 -1.00 -12.03
C ALA A 529 24.45 -0.68 -11.00
N VAL A 530 24.13 0.16 -10.00
CA VAL A 530 25.06 0.48 -8.91
C VAL A 530 25.33 -0.72 -8.01
N LEU A 531 24.29 -1.49 -7.67
CA LEU A 531 24.43 -2.72 -6.89
C LEU A 531 25.30 -3.78 -7.59
N LEU A 532 25.33 -3.82 -8.92
CA LEU A 532 26.22 -4.74 -9.65
C LEU A 532 27.68 -4.26 -9.67
N TYR A 533 27.91 -2.95 -9.61
CA TYR A 533 29.24 -2.35 -9.76
C TYR A 533 29.98 -2.07 -8.44
N ALA A 534 29.27 -1.61 -7.40
CA ALA A 534 29.88 -1.13 -6.16
C ALA A 534 30.40 -2.24 -5.22
N PRO A 535 29.68 -3.36 -4.98
CA PRO A 535 30.12 -4.40 -4.03
C PRO A 535 31.46 -5.06 -4.34
N PRO A 536 31.85 -5.33 -5.60
CA PRO A 536 33.18 -5.86 -5.92
C PRO A 536 34.35 -4.97 -5.47
N ARG A 537 34.11 -3.67 -5.21
CA ARG A 537 35.16 -2.71 -4.83
C ARG A 537 35.10 -2.29 -3.37
N PHE A 538 33.88 -2.13 -2.84
CA PHE A 538 33.63 -1.60 -1.49
C PHE A 538 33.03 -2.64 -0.54
N ALA A 539 33.01 -3.92 -0.94
CA ALA A 539 32.44 -5.02 -0.19
C ALA A 539 31.01 -4.72 0.29
N ILE A 540 30.71 -5.02 1.56
CA ILE A 540 29.36 -4.87 2.13
C ILE A 540 28.87 -3.41 2.12
N ASN A 541 29.80 -2.44 2.22
CA ASN A 541 29.47 -1.02 2.17
C ASN A 541 28.96 -0.63 0.77
N GLY A 542 29.44 -1.30 -0.29
CA GLY A 542 28.93 -1.12 -1.65
C GLY A 542 27.47 -1.56 -1.80
N VAL A 543 27.06 -2.64 -1.12
CA VAL A 543 25.66 -3.10 -1.11
C VAL A 543 24.76 -2.07 -0.44
N TRP A 544 25.16 -1.58 0.75
CA TRP A 544 24.40 -0.59 1.49
C TRP A 544 24.35 0.78 0.81
N CYS A 545 25.42 1.17 0.11
CA CYS A 545 25.40 2.35 -0.75
C CYS A 545 24.36 2.23 -1.86
N GLY A 546 24.28 1.08 -2.54
CA GLY A 546 23.26 0.82 -3.58
C GLY A 546 21.83 0.83 -3.04
N LEU A 547 21.58 0.26 -1.86
CA LEU A 547 20.26 0.28 -1.20
C LEU A 547 19.88 1.67 -0.69
N THR A 548 20.85 2.42 -0.17
CA THR A 548 20.62 3.82 0.25
C THR A 548 20.30 4.69 -0.96
N LEU A 549 21.05 4.52 -2.06
CA LEU A 549 20.77 5.20 -3.33
C LEU A 549 19.36 4.88 -3.84
N PHE A 550 18.94 3.61 -3.75
CA PHE A 550 17.59 3.20 -4.11
C PHE A 550 16.51 3.99 -3.35
N MET A 551 16.68 4.15 -2.05
CA MET A 551 15.74 4.93 -1.24
C MET A 551 15.84 6.44 -1.51
N THR A 552 17.03 6.97 -1.73
CA THR A 552 17.23 8.38 -2.09
C THR A 552 16.56 8.71 -3.42
N LEU A 553 16.75 7.88 -4.44
CA LEU A 553 16.14 8.07 -5.76
C LEU A 553 14.62 7.91 -5.69
N ARG A 554 14.11 6.97 -4.88
CA ARG A 554 12.67 6.81 -4.62
C ARG A 554 12.08 8.06 -3.96
N MET A 555 12.76 8.62 -2.96
CA MET A 555 12.37 9.89 -2.33
C MET A 555 12.42 11.05 -3.32
N ALA A 556 13.47 11.15 -4.14
CA ALA A 556 13.63 12.22 -5.13
C ALA A 556 12.53 12.18 -6.20
N ALA A 557 12.22 11.00 -6.74
CA ALA A 557 11.06 10.82 -7.63
C ALA A 557 9.76 11.22 -6.92
N GLY A 558 9.60 10.81 -5.66
CA GLY A 558 8.54 11.27 -4.76
C GLY A 558 8.33 12.77 -4.75
N PHE A 559 9.41 13.51 -4.54
CA PHE A 559 9.42 14.96 -4.42
C PHE A 559 9.23 15.71 -5.74
N MET A 560 9.67 15.13 -6.87
CA MET A 560 9.59 15.75 -8.20
C MET A 560 8.16 15.80 -8.77
N ARG A 561 7.26 14.94 -8.29
CA ARG A 561 5.88 14.81 -8.79
C ARG A 561 4.91 15.72 -8.05
#